data_AF-D8SQZ6-F1
#
_entry.id   AF-D8SQZ6-F1
#
_cell.length_a   1.000
_cell.length_b   1.000
_cell.length_c   1.000
_cell.angle_alpha   90.00
_cell.angle_beta   90.00
_cell.angle_gamma   90.00
#
_symmetry.space_group_name_H-M   'P 1'
#
loop_
_entity.id
_entity.type
_entity.pdbx_description
1 polymer ?
#
loop_
_entity_poly.entity_id
_entity_poly.type
_entity_poly.pdbx_seq_one_letter_code
_entity_poly.pdbx_strand_id
1 'polypeptide(L)'
;MIPAAAKIPEQLLSTKTLADVVEAVLGACVLEGELAAAMAAANWLQIPVRFPPEAEDHHRFEVTGCGSLTDDDLKELQEKLGYQFRNKQVLRVALSFHDDNFTFRRLEFLGDAVLDYLVTRHLVRSFPDQSAGRHNTIKQATINKEHYSCISIRHGFHVYLQKVHFVPQIAEFAESLVEEHARGKACSTFGISRLNSPKVSQVLQLSCLLILCFSCLET
;
A
#
# COMPACT_ATOMS: atom_id res chain seq x y z
N MET A 1 17.76 -13.93 49.50
CA MET A 1 18.97 -13.30 48.91
C MET A 1 18.72 -13.16 47.42
N ILE A 2 18.48 -11.93 46.96
CA ILE A 2 18.34 -11.61 45.53
C ILE A 2 19.77 -11.53 44.99
N PRO A 3 20.15 -12.26 43.91
CA PRO A 3 21.50 -12.19 43.38
C PRO A 3 21.78 -10.76 42.91
N ALA A 4 22.93 -10.23 43.30
CA ALA A 4 23.39 -8.90 42.92
C ALA A 4 23.41 -8.79 41.39
N ALA A 5 22.72 -7.80 40.85
CA ALA A 5 22.69 -7.50 39.43
C ALA A 5 24.13 -7.34 38.94
N ALA A 6 24.55 -8.22 38.02
CA ALA A 6 25.81 -8.08 37.33
C ALA A 6 25.85 -6.68 36.69
N LYS A 7 26.94 -5.96 36.95
CA LYS A 7 27.15 -4.59 36.46
C LYS A 7 27.28 -4.65 34.93
N ILE A 8 26.17 -4.47 34.23
CA ILE A 8 26.13 -4.40 32.77
C ILE A 8 26.99 -3.20 32.38
N PRO A 9 27.98 -3.35 31.48
CA PRO A 9 28.77 -2.21 31.01
C PRO A 9 27.80 -1.15 30.48
N GLU A 10 27.97 0.11 30.93
CA GLU A 10 27.19 1.27 30.49
C GLU A 10 27.51 1.57 29.01
N GLN A 11 27.10 0.69 28.11
CA GLN A 11 26.83 1.08 26.73
C GLN A 11 25.61 1.99 26.81
N LEU A 12 25.84 3.26 26.51
CA LEU A 12 24.82 4.31 26.46
C LEU A 12 23.75 3.90 25.42
N LEU A 13 22.75 3.11 25.85
CA LEU A 13 21.65 2.68 25.00
C LEU A 13 20.93 3.94 24.52
N SER A 14 21.00 4.20 23.22
CA SER A 14 20.30 5.35 22.65
C SER A 14 18.79 5.12 22.72
N THR A 15 18.02 6.20 22.79
CA THR A 15 16.56 6.17 22.64
C THR A 15 16.14 5.46 21.36
N LYS A 16 16.93 5.59 20.29
CA LYS A 16 16.75 4.86 19.03
C LYS A 16 16.85 3.34 19.22
N THR A 17 17.84 2.86 19.96
CA THR A 17 18.00 1.40 20.20
C THR A 17 16.79 0.82 20.92
N LEU A 18 16.26 1.55 21.91
CA LEU A 18 15.06 1.12 22.63
C LEU A 18 13.81 1.06 21.72
N ALA A 19 13.66 2.03 20.82
CA ALA A 19 12.59 2.01 19.82
C ALA A 19 12.74 0.84 18.85
N ASP A 20 13.96 0.61 18.33
CA ASP A 20 14.26 -0.49 17.40
C ASP A 20 13.94 -1.86 18.06
N VAL A 21 14.14 -2.02 19.38
CA VAL A 21 13.75 -3.24 20.12
C VAL A 21 12.23 -3.45 20.14
N VAL A 22 11.46 -2.37 20.37
CA VAL A 22 9.99 -2.45 20.34
C VAL A 22 9.49 -2.84 18.94
N GLU A 23 10.06 -2.26 17.89
CA GLU A 23 9.76 -2.62 16.49
C GLU A 23 10.09 -4.09 16.20
N ALA A 24 11.24 -4.59 16.68
CA ALA A 24 11.65 -5.97 16.52
C ALA A 24 10.70 -6.96 17.22
N VAL A 25 10.21 -6.62 18.43
CA VAL A 25 9.22 -7.45 19.15
C VAL A 25 7.92 -7.53 18.37
N LEU A 26 7.40 -6.40 17.86
CA LEU A 26 6.21 -6.40 17.02
C LEU A 26 6.41 -7.21 15.73
N GLY A 27 7.58 -7.08 15.10
CA GLY A 27 7.96 -7.86 13.92
C GLY A 27 7.97 -9.37 14.19
N ALA A 28 8.52 -9.80 15.33
CA ALA A 28 8.49 -11.20 15.75
C ALA A 28 7.06 -11.71 15.93
N CYS A 29 6.18 -10.93 16.54
CA CYS A 29 4.76 -11.27 16.67
C CYS A 29 4.08 -11.44 15.31
N VAL A 30 4.38 -10.58 14.32
CA VAL A 30 3.84 -10.71 12.96
C VAL A 30 4.30 -12.01 12.28
N LEU A 31 5.55 -12.41 12.48
CA LEU A 31 6.09 -13.61 11.85
C LEU A 31 5.42 -14.88 12.38
N GLU A 32 5.20 -14.97 13.69
CA GLU A 32 4.65 -16.14 14.37
C GLU A 32 3.11 -16.20 14.38
N GLY A 33 2.44 -15.06 14.62
CA GLY A 33 1.00 -15.01 14.89
C GLY A 33 0.24 -13.98 14.05
N GLU A 34 0.83 -13.57 12.93
CA GLU A 34 0.28 -12.58 12.00
C GLU A 34 -0.08 -11.25 12.68
N LEU A 35 -0.98 -10.46 12.08
CA LEU A 35 -1.29 -9.13 12.58
C LEU A 35 -1.99 -9.15 13.95
N ALA A 36 -2.77 -10.19 14.25
CA ALA A 36 -3.49 -10.31 15.51
C ALA A 36 -2.55 -10.38 16.73
N ALA A 37 -1.45 -11.13 16.62
CA ALA A 37 -0.44 -11.20 17.68
C ALA A 37 0.27 -9.85 17.89
N ALA A 38 0.61 -9.16 16.79
CA ALA A 38 1.23 -7.84 16.88
C ALA A 38 0.29 -6.80 17.53
N MET A 39 -1.01 -6.88 17.27
CA MET A 39 -2.02 -6.05 17.89
C MET A 39 -2.15 -6.30 19.40
N ALA A 40 -2.13 -7.56 19.82
CA ALA A 40 -2.13 -7.92 21.23
C ALA A 40 -0.86 -7.42 21.94
N ALA A 41 0.30 -7.56 21.30
CA ALA A 41 1.58 -7.04 21.80
C ALA A 41 1.58 -5.52 21.90
N ALA A 42 1.07 -4.80 20.89
CA ALA A 42 0.95 -3.34 20.91
C ALA A 42 0.06 -2.84 22.06
N ASN A 43 -1.06 -3.53 22.32
CA ASN A 43 -1.91 -3.23 23.46
C ASN A 43 -1.21 -3.49 24.81
N TRP A 44 -0.47 -4.60 24.93
CA TRP A 44 0.32 -4.90 26.12
C TRP A 44 1.43 -3.87 26.38
N LEU A 45 2.10 -3.41 25.31
CA LEU A 45 3.10 -2.34 25.32
C LEU A 45 2.49 -0.94 25.57
N GLN A 46 1.15 -0.83 25.63
CA GLN A 46 0.43 0.43 25.78
C GLN A 46 0.76 1.43 24.66
N ILE A 47 1.06 0.93 23.46
CA ILE A 47 1.14 1.79 22.27
C ILE A 47 -0.26 2.37 22.06
N PRO A 48 -0.42 3.70 21.92
CA PRO A 48 -1.73 4.35 21.91
C PRO A 48 -2.47 4.15 20.57
N VAL A 49 -2.71 2.90 20.20
CA VAL A 49 -3.51 2.50 19.04
C VAL A 49 -4.87 2.06 19.55
N ARG A 50 -5.89 2.87 19.30
CA ARG A 50 -7.28 2.53 19.62
C ARG A 50 -8.05 2.45 18.32
N PHE A 51 -8.56 1.26 18.02
CA PHE A 51 -9.47 1.06 16.90
C PHE A 51 -10.90 1.26 17.42
N PRO A 52 -11.68 2.18 16.83
CA PRO A 52 -13.10 2.24 17.12
C PRO A 52 -13.77 0.92 16.69
N PRO A 53 -14.92 0.55 17.29
CA PRO A 53 -15.68 -0.62 16.85
C PRO A 53 -15.97 -0.55 15.35
N GLU A 54 -15.84 -1.69 14.65
CA GLU A 54 -15.96 -1.79 13.17
C GLU A 54 -17.24 -1.15 12.59
N ALA A 55 -18.33 -1.14 13.37
CA ALA A 55 -19.62 -0.56 12.98
C ALA A 55 -19.58 0.97 12.77
N GLU A 56 -18.62 1.68 13.38
CA GLU A 56 -18.48 3.13 13.28
C GLU A 56 -17.73 3.58 12.01
N ASP A 57 -16.84 2.75 11.47
CA ASP A 57 -15.98 3.16 10.34
C ASP A 57 -16.70 3.18 8.99
N HIS A 58 -17.70 2.32 8.78
CA HIS A 58 -18.42 2.23 7.50
C HIS A 58 -19.26 3.48 7.16
N HIS A 59 -19.65 4.27 8.17
CA HIS A 59 -20.46 5.48 8.01
C HIS A 59 -19.62 6.76 7.93
N ARG A 60 -18.30 6.70 8.17
CA ARG A 60 -17.44 7.90 8.22
C ARG A 60 -16.95 8.40 6.87
N PHE A 61 -17.11 7.59 5.82
CA PHE A 61 -16.84 8.03 4.46
C PHE A 61 -18.11 8.65 3.89
N GLU A 62 -18.53 9.80 4.43
CA GLU A 62 -19.52 10.63 3.77
C GLU A 62 -18.90 11.14 2.47
N VAL A 63 -19.46 10.69 1.35
CA VAL A 63 -19.02 11.06 0.02
C VAL A 63 -19.99 12.11 -0.50
N THR A 64 -19.64 13.38 -0.33
CA THR A 64 -20.34 14.48 -0.98
C THR A 64 -19.64 14.80 -2.31
N GLY A 65 -20.41 14.85 -3.40
CA GLY A 65 -19.96 15.44 -4.67
C GLY A 65 -18.93 14.64 -5.48
N CYS A 66 -19.07 13.33 -5.58
CA CYS A 66 -18.20 12.48 -6.40
C CYS A 66 -18.93 12.06 -7.69
N GLY A 67 -18.67 12.78 -8.78
CA GLY A 67 -19.36 12.64 -10.06
C GLY A 67 -18.69 11.70 -11.09
N SER A 68 -19.48 11.40 -12.13
CA SER A 68 -19.24 10.68 -13.40
C SER A 68 -19.18 9.15 -13.45
N LEU A 69 -18.69 8.42 -12.44
CA LEU A 69 -18.65 6.94 -12.53
C LEU A 69 -20.03 6.31 -12.29
N THR A 70 -20.49 5.55 -13.28
CA THR A 70 -21.76 4.83 -13.22
C THR A 70 -21.64 3.60 -12.33
N ASP A 71 -22.78 3.07 -11.85
CA ASP A 71 -22.77 1.81 -11.10
C ASP A 71 -22.30 0.62 -11.94
N ASP A 72 -22.46 0.69 -13.27
CA ASP A 72 -21.95 -0.31 -14.21
C ASP A 72 -20.42 -0.27 -14.31
N ASP A 73 -19.81 0.93 -14.34
CA ASP A 73 -18.35 1.08 -14.29
C ASP A 73 -17.76 0.44 -13.01
N LEU A 74 -18.41 0.67 -11.86
CA LEU A 74 -17.99 0.10 -10.59
C LEU A 74 -18.20 -1.42 -10.56
N LYS A 75 -19.26 -1.92 -11.21
CA LYS A 75 -19.51 -3.37 -11.32
C LYS A 75 -18.42 -4.05 -12.15
N GLU A 76 -18.14 -3.54 -13.34
CA GLU A 76 -17.08 -4.06 -14.22
C GLU A 76 -15.73 -4.08 -13.49
N LEU A 77 -15.41 -3.03 -12.75
CA LEU A 77 -14.16 -2.97 -12.01
C LEU A 77 -14.10 -4.00 -10.88
N GLN A 78 -15.18 -4.18 -10.13
CA GLN A 78 -15.23 -5.19 -9.07
C GLN A 78 -15.11 -6.61 -9.62
N GLU A 79 -15.67 -6.87 -10.80
CA GLU A 79 -15.49 -8.14 -11.52
C GLU A 79 -14.03 -8.35 -11.93
N LYS A 80 -13.37 -7.33 -12.49
CA LYS A 80 -11.93 -7.38 -12.80
C LYS A 80 -11.05 -7.59 -11.57
N LEU A 81 -11.44 -7.00 -10.44
CA LEU A 81 -10.73 -7.12 -9.17
C LEU A 81 -10.98 -8.46 -8.44
N GLY A 82 -12.02 -9.20 -8.82
CA GLY A 82 -12.46 -10.37 -8.06
C GLY A 82 -12.97 -10.04 -6.65
N TYR A 83 -13.33 -8.78 -6.39
CA TYR A 83 -13.72 -8.31 -5.05
C TYR A 83 -14.95 -7.40 -5.10
N GLN A 84 -15.95 -7.72 -4.28
CA GLN A 84 -17.15 -6.89 -4.13
C GLN A 84 -17.06 -6.01 -2.88
N PHE A 85 -17.05 -4.70 -3.07
CA PHE A 85 -17.07 -3.74 -1.99
C PHE A 85 -18.45 -3.68 -1.35
N ARG A 86 -18.50 -3.89 -0.03
CA ARG A 86 -19.70 -3.66 0.77
C ARG A 86 -20.22 -2.22 0.65
N ASN A 87 -19.30 -1.25 0.63
CA ASN A 87 -19.62 0.15 0.40
C ASN A 87 -18.97 0.64 -0.91
N LYS A 88 -19.74 0.65 -2.00
CA LYS A 88 -19.29 1.09 -3.32
C LYS A 88 -18.84 2.56 -3.35
N GLN A 89 -19.27 3.39 -2.40
CA GLN A 89 -18.87 4.80 -2.32
C GLN A 89 -17.38 4.95 -2.01
N VAL A 90 -16.81 4.02 -1.23
CA VAL A 90 -15.37 4.01 -0.94
C VAL A 90 -14.57 3.79 -2.23
N LEU A 91 -15.00 2.82 -3.06
CA LEU A 91 -14.39 2.57 -4.37
C LEU A 91 -14.55 3.78 -5.29
N ARG A 92 -15.73 4.42 -5.30
CA ARG A 92 -15.98 5.61 -6.11
C ARG A 92 -15.03 6.75 -5.74
N VAL A 93 -14.83 7.04 -4.45
CA VAL A 93 -13.87 8.08 -4.01
C VAL A 93 -12.44 7.73 -4.36
N ALA A 94 -12.05 6.46 -4.22
CA ALA A 94 -10.72 6.01 -4.61
C ALA A 94 -10.41 6.27 -6.10
N LEU A 95 -11.44 6.21 -6.97
CA LEU A 95 -11.30 6.40 -8.41
C LEU A 95 -11.53 7.83 -8.89
N SER A 96 -12.16 8.69 -8.09
CA SER A 96 -12.50 10.04 -8.54
C SER A 96 -11.42 11.09 -8.30
N PHE A 97 -10.25 10.73 -7.78
CA PHE A 97 -9.07 11.60 -7.62
C PHE A 97 -9.38 13.09 -7.48
N HIS A 98 -9.57 13.53 -6.25
CA HIS A 98 -9.68 14.95 -5.96
C HIS A 98 -8.59 15.31 -4.97
N ASP A 99 -7.62 16.13 -5.42
CA ASP A 99 -6.45 16.53 -4.62
C ASP A 99 -6.85 17.13 -3.25
N ASP A 100 -8.02 17.78 -3.19
CA ASP A 100 -8.60 18.42 -2.00
C ASP A 100 -9.61 17.53 -1.24
N ASN A 101 -9.87 16.30 -1.70
CA ASN A 101 -10.78 15.39 -1.04
C ASN A 101 -10.09 14.68 0.13
N PHE A 102 -10.47 15.07 1.34
CA PHE A 102 -9.95 14.53 2.59
C PHE A 102 -10.11 12.99 2.69
N THR A 103 -11.22 12.46 2.20
CA THR A 103 -11.46 11.01 2.18
C THR A 103 -10.48 10.29 1.25
N PHE A 104 -10.25 10.83 0.05
CA PHE A 104 -9.27 10.28 -0.88
C PHE A 104 -7.87 10.24 -0.24
N ARG A 105 -7.41 11.36 0.35
CA ARG A 105 -6.09 11.44 1.01
C ARG A 105 -5.95 10.46 2.18
N ARG A 106 -7.03 10.21 2.93
CA ARG A 106 -7.04 9.19 4.00
C ARG A 106 -6.90 7.78 3.46
N LEU A 107 -7.57 7.49 2.34
CA LEU A 107 -7.44 6.20 1.66
C LEU A 107 -6.02 6.04 1.07
N GLU A 108 -5.44 7.09 0.48
CA GLU A 108 -4.05 7.12 0.00
C GLU A 108 -3.08 6.80 1.15
N PHE A 109 -3.22 7.51 2.27
CA PHE A 109 -2.41 7.30 3.47
C PHE A 109 -2.51 5.87 4.01
N LEU A 110 -3.74 5.33 4.13
CA LEU A 110 -3.94 3.95 4.58
C LEU A 110 -3.36 2.94 3.60
N GLY A 111 -3.57 3.16 2.29
CA GLY A 111 -3.08 2.30 1.24
C GLY A 111 -1.55 2.21 1.21
N ASP A 112 -0.85 3.33 1.41
CA ASP A 112 0.61 3.36 1.49
C ASP A 112 1.13 2.48 2.65
N ALA A 113 0.55 2.61 3.84
CA ALA A 113 0.95 1.82 5.00
C ALA A 113 0.70 0.31 4.82
N VAL A 114 -0.45 -0.06 4.24
CA VAL A 114 -0.76 -1.48 3.99
C VAL A 114 0.17 -2.06 2.92
N LEU A 115 0.49 -1.30 1.87
CA LEU A 115 1.40 -1.73 0.81
C LEU A 115 2.82 -1.93 1.34
N ASP A 116 3.30 -1.01 2.16
CA ASP A 116 4.61 -1.10 2.81
C ASP A 116 4.69 -2.35 3.70
N TYR A 117 3.61 -2.66 4.44
CA TYR A 117 3.51 -3.88 5.23
C TYR A 117 3.52 -5.15 4.38
N LEU A 118 2.69 -5.23 3.32
CA LEU A 118 2.59 -6.43 2.47
C LEU A 118 3.92 -6.76 1.81
N VAL A 119 4.59 -5.76 1.22
CA VAL A 119 5.90 -5.95 0.59
C VAL A 119 6.96 -6.30 1.63
N THR A 120 7.01 -5.60 2.77
CA THR A 120 7.97 -5.91 3.83
C THR A 120 7.80 -7.35 4.34
N ARG A 121 6.56 -7.77 4.60
CA ARG A 121 6.25 -9.14 5.02
C ARG A 121 6.68 -10.17 3.98
N HIS A 122 6.41 -9.92 2.71
CA HIS A 122 6.84 -10.80 1.61
C HIS A 122 8.37 -10.89 1.53
N LEU A 123 9.09 -9.77 1.61
CA LEU A 123 10.55 -9.73 1.53
C LEU A 123 11.22 -10.45 2.69
N VAL A 124 10.75 -10.23 3.93
CA VAL A 124 11.31 -10.87 5.12
C VAL A 124 11.13 -12.39 5.06
N ARG A 125 9.99 -12.87 4.56
CA ARG A 125 9.73 -14.32 4.43
C ARG A 125 10.44 -14.98 3.26
N SER A 126 10.50 -14.31 2.11
CA SER A 126 11.06 -14.88 0.88
C SER A 126 12.59 -14.80 0.84
N PHE A 127 13.17 -13.84 1.57
CA PHE A 127 14.61 -13.60 1.58
C PHE A 127 15.16 -13.47 3.02
N PRO A 128 15.08 -14.54 3.84
CA PRO A 128 15.44 -14.50 5.26
C PRO A 128 16.93 -14.20 5.51
N ASP A 129 17.81 -14.55 4.56
CA ASP A 129 19.26 -14.38 4.69
C ASP A 129 19.76 -12.98 4.29
N GLN A 130 18.85 -12.07 3.90
CA GLN A 130 19.23 -10.73 3.47
C GLN A 130 19.26 -9.75 4.64
N SER A 131 20.16 -8.78 4.57
CA SER A 131 20.26 -7.73 5.60
C SER A 131 19.08 -6.74 5.52
N ALA A 132 18.75 -6.10 6.65
CA ALA A 132 17.71 -5.07 6.71
C ALA A 132 17.95 -3.93 5.69
N GLY A 133 19.21 -3.54 5.47
CA GLY A 133 19.57 -2.57 4.44
C GLY A 133 19.17 -3.04 3.03
N ARG A 134 19.41 -4.31 2.72
CA ARG A 134 19.04 -4.89 1.43
C ARG A 134 17.53 -5.06 1.28
N HIS A 135 16.82 -5.47 2.32
CA HIS A 135 15.35 -5.46 2.32
C HIS A 135 14.81 -4.06 2.03
N ASN A 136 15.37 -3.01 2.66
CA ASN A 136 14.95 -1.64 2.41
C ASN A 136 15.23 -1.18 0.97
N THR A 137 16.40 -1.52 0.40
CA THR A 137 16.71 -1.23 -1.01
C THR A 137 15.72 -1.90 -1.95
N ILE A 138 15.45 -3.20 -1.77
CA ILE A 138 14.49 -3.92 -2.59
C ILE A 138 13.10 -3.31 -2.43
N LYS A 139 12.69 -3.03 -1.19
CA LYS A 139 11.40 -2.40 -0.88
C LYS A 139 11.23 -1.09 -1.63
N GLN A 140 12.19 -0.17 -1.55
CA GLN A 140 12.13 1.13 -2.23
C GLN A 140 12.11 1.00 -3.76
N ALA A 141 12.79 -0.02 -4.28
CA ALA A 141 12.83 -0.27 -5.71
C ALA A 141 11.52 -0.93 -6.20
N THR A 142 10.84 -1.72 -5.37
CA THR A 142 9.51 -2.31 -5.64
C THR A 142 8.38 -1.30 -5.46
N ILE A 143 8.41 -0.53 -4.37
CA ILE A 143 7.39 0.44 -3.98
C ILE A 143 7.80 1.82 -4.46
N ASN A 144 7.46 2.15 -5.70
CA ASN A 144 7.67 3.50 -6.23
C ASN A 144 6.52 3.94 -7.15
N LYS A 145 6.36 5.26 -7.28
CA LYS A 145 5.25 5.89 -8.03
C LYS A 145 5.21 5.48 -9.51
N GLU A 146 6.38 5.32 -10.13
CA GLU A 146 6.47 4.88 -11.53
C GLU A 146 5.93 3.45 -11.70
N HIS A 147 6.28 2.56 -10.78
CA HIS A 147 5.82 1.18 -10.79
C HIS A 147 4.29 1.10 -10.65
N TYR A 148 3.70 1.84 -9.72
CA TYR A 148 2.23 1.88 -9.54
C TYR A 148 1.50 2.50 -10.73
N SER A 149 2.11 3.49 -11.37
CA SER A 149 1.58 4.07 -12.61
C SER A 149 1.55 3.04 -13.73
N CYS A 150 2.59 2.21 -13.84
CA CYS A 150 2.63 1.13 -14.83
C CYS A 150 1.58 0.05 -14.55
N ILE A 151 1.48 -0.41 -13.29
CA ILE A 151 0.47 -1.39 -12.88
C ILE A 151 -0.93 -0.86 -13.17
N SER A 152 -1.19 0.40 -12.84
CA SER A 152 -2.46 1.07 -13.14
C SER A 152 -2.89 0.93 -14.59
N ILE A 153 -1.96 1.22 -15.49
CA ILE A 153 -2.24 1.24 -16.92
C ILE A 153 -2.47 -0.17 -17.45
N ARG A 154 -1.61 -1.12 -17.05
CA ARG A 154 -1.78 -2.53 -17.42
C ARG A 154 -3.12 -3.09 -17.00
N HIS A 155 -3.63 -2.70 -15.84
CA HIS A 155 -4.92 -3.17 -15.32
C HIS A 155 -6.10 -2.27 -15.73
N GLY A 156 -5.88 -1.25 -16.58
CA GLY A 156 -6.95 -0.42 -17.11
C GLY A 156 -7.55 0.58 -16.12
N PHE A 157 -6.96 0.78 -14.93
CA PHE A 157 -7.50 1.73 -13.94
C PHE A 157 -7.51 3.18 -14.44
N HIS A 158 -6.51 3.54 -15.26
CA HIS A 158 -6.43 4.84 -15.92
C HIS A 158 -7.67 5.21 -16.76
N VAL A 159 -8.41 4.22 -17.29
CA VAL A 159 -9.65 4.46 -18.06
C VAL A 159 -10.74 5.03 -17.18
N TYR A 160 -10.90 4.50 -15.96
CA TYR A 160 -11.86 5.03 -14.99
C TYR A 160 -11.46 6.42 -14.51
N LEU A 161 -10.16 6.69 -14.40
CA LEU A 161 -9.65 8.03 -14.08
C LEU A 161 -9.94 9.04 -15.19
N GLN A 162 -9.72 8.67 -16.45
CA GLN A 162 -9.99 9.55 -17.60
C GLN A 162 -11.47 9.91 -17.74
N LYS A 163 -12.39 9.02 -17.33
CA LYS A 163 -13.84 9.29 -17.29
C LYS A 163 -14.22 10.36 -16.26
N VAL A 164 -13.45 10.49 -15.18
CA VAL A 164 -13.69 11.49 -14.13
C VAL A 164 -12.90 12.77 -14.40
N HIS A 165 -11.64 12.62 -14.80
CA HIS A 165 -10.71 13.71 -15.08
C HIS A 165 -9.98 13.41 -16.39
N PHE A 166 -10.33 14.14 -17.45
CA PHE A 166 -9.57 14.06 -18.69
C PHE A 166 -8.20 14.71 -18.51
N VAL A 167 -7.17 13.88 -18.31
CA VAL A 167 -5.78 14.30 -18.18
C VAL A 167 -5.00 13.72 -19.36
N PRO A 168 -4.72 14.51 -20.42
CA PRO A 168 -4.08 14.01 -21.65
C PRO A 168 -2.70 13.39 -21.38
N GLN A 169 -1.99 13.86 -20.34
CA GLN A 169 -0.71 13.27 -19.91
C GLN A 169 -0.83 11.81 -19.45
N ILE A 170 -2.00 11.38 -18.94
CA ILE A 170 -2.25 9.98 -18.57
C ILE A 170 -2.44 9.14 -19.84
N ALA A 171 -3.13 9.69 -20.85
CA ALA A 171 -3.31 9.01 -22.14
C ALA A 171 -1.98 8.84 -22.88
N GLU A 172 -1.18 9.91 -23.00
CA GLU A 172 0.15 9.88 -23.61
C GLU A 172 1.08 8.89 -22.88
N PHE A 173 1.04 8.89 -21.54
CA PHE A 173 1.81 7.93 -20.76
C PHE A 173 1.34 6.48 -20.99
N ALA A 174 0.02 6.23 -21.08
CA ALA A 174 -0.52 4.92 -21.39
C ALA A 174 -0.11 4.41 -22.78
N GLU A 175 -0.19 5.25 -23.81
CA GLU A 175 0.25 4.93 -25.16
C GLU A 175 1.75 4.59 -25.19
N SER A 176 2.58 5.39 -24.52
CA SER A 176 4.03 5.14 -24.43
C SER A 176 4.37 3.80 -23.77
N LEU A 177 3.59 3.37 -22.76
CA LEU A 177 3.76 2.07 -22.11
C LEU A 177 3.36 0.91 -23.02
N VAL A 178 2.26 1.05 -23.76
CA VAL A 178 1.80 0.05 -24.73
C VAL A 178 2.83 -0.14 -25.83
N GLU A 179 3.40 0.95 -26.35
CA GLU A 179 4.46 0.89 -27.36
C GLU A 179 5.73 0.21 -26.84
N GLU A 180 6.19 0.53 -25.63
CA GLU A 180 7.39 -0.11 -25.06
C GLU A 180 7.15 -1.61 -24.78
N HIS A 181 5.94 -1.99 -24.36
CA HIS A 181 5.58 -3.40 -24.21
C HIS A 181 5.58 -4.14 -25.56
N ALA A 182 5.03 -3.53 -26.61
CA ALA A 182 5.03 -4.07 -27.96
C ALA A 182 6.46 -4.21 -28.55
N ARG A 183 7.40 -3.36 -28.12
CA ARG A 183 8.83 -3.47 -28.47
C ARG A 183 9.57 -4.61 -27.76
N GLY A 184 8.88 -5.43 -26.95
CA GLY A 184 9.47 -6.59 -26.27
C GLY A 184 10.43 -6.23 -25.13
N LYS A 185 10.51 -4.96 -24.75
CA LYS A 185 11.18 -4.58 -23.52
C LYS A 185 10.24 -4.93 -22.38
N ALA A 186 10.53 -6.04 -21.70
CA ALA A 186 9.92 -6.32 -20.42
C ALA A 186 10.11 -5.06 -19.57
N CYS A 187 9.00 -4.43 -19.18
CA CYS A 187 9.05 -3.36 -18.19
C CYS A 187 9.78 -3.94 -16.99
N SER A 188 11.02 -3.48 -16.78
CA SER A 188 11.84 -3.97 -15.70
C SER A 188 11.03 -3.86 -14.42
N THR A 189 11.08 -4.92 -13.61
CA THR A 189 10.50 -5.05 -12.27
C THR A 189 10.91 -3.91 -11.30
N PHE A 190 11.70 -2.94 -11.76
CA PHE A 190 12.25 -1.83 -11.00
C PHE A 190 12.08 -0.45 -11.68
N GLY A 191 11.05 -0.28 -12.51
CA GLY A 191 10.70 1.00 -13.13
C GLY A 191 11.18 1.14 -14.57
N ILE A 192 10.60 2.10 -15.30
CA ILE A 192 10.95 2.41 -16.69
C ILE A 192 11.80 3.68 -16.65
N SER A 193 13.10 3.52 -16.86
CA SER A 193 14.12 4.55 -16.67
C SER A 193 14.06 5.76 -17.63
N ARG A 194 12.97 5.95 -18.39
CA ARG A 194 12.82 7.03 -19.38
C ARG A 194 11.47 7.75 -19.42
N LEU A 195 10.48 7.32 -18.64
CA LEU A 195 9.17 7.96 -18.64
C LEU A 195 8.84 8.50 -17.25
N ASN A 196 8.78 9.82 -17.12
CA ASN A 196 8.34 10.46 -15.89
C ASN A 196 6.84 10.20 -15.70
N SER A 197 6.46 9.48 -14.65
CA SER A 197 5.05 9.28 -14.31
C SER A 197 4.37 10.64 -14.03
N PRO A 198 3.15 10.89 -14.51
CA PRO A 198 2.41 12.10 -14.16
C PRO A 198 2.24 12.24 -12.63
N LYS A 199 2.18 13.48 -12.12
CA LYS A 199 1.96 13.74 -10.68
C LYS A 199 0.64 13.14 -10.14
N VAL A 200 -0.31 12.85 -11.03
CA VAL A 200 -1.61 12.17 -10.77
C VAL A 200 -1.44 10.68 -10.44
N SER A 201 -0.21 10.15 -10.41
CA SER A 201 0.09 8.75 -10.04
C SER A 201 -0.25 8.36 -8.60
N GLN A 202 -0.56 9.32 -7.73
CA GLN A 202 -1.00 9.11 -6.34
C GLN A 202 -2.32 8.32 -6.22
N VAL A 203 -3.12 8.27 -7.29
CA VAL A 203 -4.43 7.59 -7.31
C VAL A 203 -4.33 6.07 -7.21
N LEU A 204 -3.14 5.52 -7.44
CA LEU A 204 -3.00 4.12 -7.86
C LEU A 204 -2.35 3.23 -6.81
N GLN A 205 -2.00 3.80 -5.66
CA GLN A 205 -1.58 3.03 -4.49
C GLN A 205 -2.73 2.16 -3.93
N LEU A 206 -3.97 2.63 -4.03
CA LEU A 206 -5.15 1.89 -3.56
C LEU A 206 -5.53 0.70 -4.46
N SER A 207 -5.32 0.79 -5.78
CA SER A 207 -5.64 -0.32 -6.69
C SER A 207 -4.56 -1.41 -6.69
N CYS A 208 -3.30 -1.06 -6.38
CA CYS A 208 -2.22 -2.03 -6.18
C CYS A 208 -2.41 -2.87 -4.90
N LEU A 209 -3.07 -2.31 -3.88
CA LEU A 209 -3.42 -3.03 -2.64
C LEU A 209 -4.27 -4.28 -2.91
N LEU A 210 -5.16 -4.18 -3.90
CA LEU A 210 -6.07 -5.27 -4.24
C LEU A 210 -5.35 -6.33 -5.08
N ILE A 211 -4.52 -5.91 -6.05
CA ILE A 211 -3.80 -6.86 -6.91
C ILE A 211 -2.70 -7.62 -6.15
N LEU A 212 -1.94 -6.97 -5.26
CA LEU A 212 -0.93 -7.67 -4.46
C LEU A 212 -1.55 -8.63 -3.44
N CYS A 213 -2.74 -8.33 -2.92
CA CYS A 213 -3.50 -9.29 -2.12
C CYS A 213 -3.91 -10.52 -2.93
N PHE A 214 -4.34 -10.38 -4.18
CA PHE A 214 -4.81 -11.52 -5.00
C PHE A 214 -3.68 -12.32 -5.66
N SER A 215 -2.59 -11.69 -6.12
CA SER A 215 -1.47 -12.42 -6.72
C SER A 215 -0.67 -13.27 -5.70
N CYS A 216 -0.80 -13.00 -4.40
CA CYS A 216 -0.22 -13.83 -3.33
C CYS A 216 -1.18 -14.91 -2.80
N LEU A 217 -2.43 -14.96 -3.26
CA LEU A 217 -3.43 -15.96 -2.84
C LEU A 217 -3.54 -17.15 -3.82
N GLU A 218 -2.77 -17.16 -4.92
CA GLU A 218 -2.73 -18.25 -5.92
C GLU A 218 -1.49 -19.16 -5.81
N THR A 219 -0.88 -19.28 -4.64
CA THR A 219 0.11 -20.34 -4.33
C THR A 219 -0.22 -21.00 -3.00
#